data_AF-A0A959IN96-F1
#
_entry.id   AF-A0A959IN96-F1
#
_cell.length_a   1.000
_cell.length_b   1.000
_cell.length_c   1.000
_cell.angle_alpha   90.00
_cell.angle_beta   90.00
_cell.angle_gamma   90.00
#
_symmetry.space_group_name_H-M   'P 1'
#
loop_
_entity.id
_entity.type
_entity.pdbx_description
1 polymer ?
#
loop_
_entity_poly.entity_id
_entity_poly.type
_entity_poly.pdbx_seq_one_letter_code
_entity_poly.pdbx_strand_id
1 'polypeptide(L)'
;MKSPNWLLLIGLVLMVGAHMNIGIDVLAWFSLVPFLLFLQRTSGWRSRLWFSLVYVLAWNLAVVKITPGGIPLIFAPMFGVPIALFHLPAFLLWGRWRDRPGAMLLFPALLATLEWIQYTFTPLGSWGIAAYTQVDNLLVVQSVSLFGLAGLSFLIYWVNAALAYALASPTFAYRRLLAPGLALLLVLVFGALRYDVGKAKGVATVRVAAVGTESTVGAGPLPSDELRQ
;
A
#
# COMPACT_ATOMS: atom_id res chain seq x y z
N MET A 1 0.96 1.81 32.40
CA MET A 1 1.09 2.43 31.05
C MET A 1 -0.19 2.14 30.28
N LYS A 2 -0.81 3.14 29.63
CA LYS A 2 -1.99 2.93 28.77
C LYS A 2 -1.67 1.87 27.71
N SER A 3 -2.60 0.98 27.38
CA SER A 3 -2.37 -0.02 26.35
C SER A 3 -2.06 0.68 25.01
N PRO A 4 -1.10 0.19 24.21
CA PRO A 4 -0.71 0.83 22.96
C PRO A 4 -1.77 0.65 21.84
N ASN A 5 -2.97 0.18 22.15
CA ASN A 5 -4.03 -0.15 21.20
C ASN A 5 -4.50 1.05 20.36
N TRP A 6 -4.35 2.28 20.87
CA TRP A 6 -4.65 3.50 20.11
C TRP A 6 -3.80 3.62 18.84
N LEU A 7 -2.59 3.04 18.82
CA LEU A 7 -1.75 2.99 17.62
C LEU A 7 -2.40 2.13 16.52
N LEU A 8 -3.07 1.05 16.88
CA LEU A 8 -3.77 0.20 15.92
C LEU A 8 -4.94 0.94 15.27
N LEU A 9 -5.68 1.73 16.06
CA LEU A 9 -6.79 2.55 15.56
C LEU A 9 -6.29 3.62 14.58
N ILE A 10 -5.21 4.33 14.92
CA ILE A 10 -4.62 5.33 14.03
C ILE A 10 -4.09 4.67 12.75
N GLY A 11 -3.39 3.54 12.87
CA GLY A 11 -2.90 2.78 11.72
C GLY A 11 -4.05 2.37 10.79
N LEU A 12 -5.15 1.87 11.34
CA LEU A 12 -6.35 1.52 10.58
C LEU A 12 -6.89 2.73 9.80
N VAL A 13 -7.10 3.87 10.47
CA VAL A 13 -7.66 5.07 9.82
C VAL A 13 -6.74 5.58 8.72
N LEU A 14 -5.44 5.68 8.98
CA LEU A 14 -4.48 6.17 8.00
C LEU A 14 -4.36 5.24 6.79
N MET A 15 -4.35 3.93 7.02
CA MET A 15 -4.24 2.94 5.96
C MET A 15 -5.46 2.92 5.05
N VAL A 16 -6.68 2.99 5.62
CA VAL A 16 -7.94 3.11 4.87
C VAL A 16 -7.99 4.43 4.08
N GLY A 17 -7.49 5.51 4.68
CA GLY A 17 -7.38 6.81 4.02
C GLY A 17 -6.40 6.81 2.85
N ALA A 18 -5.33 6.02 2.91
CA ALA A 18 -4.27 6.02 1.89
C ALA A 18 -4.57 5.16 0.66
N HIS A 19 -5.36 4.09 0.77
CA HIS A 19 -5.51 3.08 -0.30
C HIS A 19 -6.84 3.17 -1.05
N MET A 20 -6.85 2.56 -2.25
CA MET A 20 -8.00 2.37 -3.15
C MET A 20 -8.56 3.70 -3.72
N ASN A 21 -9.81 3.74 -4.16
CA ASN A 21 -10.33 4.74 -5.11
C ASN A 21 -10.30 6.20 -4.61
N ILE A 22 -10.36 6.42 -3.30
CA ILE A 22 -10.35 7.76 -2.67
C ILE A 22 -9.14 7.88 -1.75
N GLY A 23 -7.96 7.52 -2.26
CA GLY A 23 -6.70 7.57 -1.53
C GLY A 23 -6.23 9.00 -1.32
N ILE A 24 -5.70 9.32 -0.14
CA ILE A 24 -4.94 10.55 0.10
C ILE A 24 -3.46 10.16 0.07
N ASP A 25 -2.77 10.47 -1.03
CA ASP A 25 -1.39 10.05 -1.33
C ASP A 25 -0.41 10.30 -0.18
N VAL A 26 -0.53 11.46 0.48
CA VAL A 26 0.39 11.85 1.55
C VAL A 26 0.30 10.91 2.76
N LEU A 27 -0.88 10.32 3.02
CA LEU A 27 -1.08 9.43 4.16
C LEU A 27 -0.27 8.13 4.01
N ALA A 28 -0.02 7.67 2.78
CA ALA A 28 0.72 6.42 2.54
C ALA A 28 2.15 6.47 3.10
N TRP A 29 2.77 7.64 3.12
CA TRP A 29 4.13 7.85 3.61
C TRP A 29 4.30 7.62 5.12
N PHE A 30 3.20 7.59 5.88
CA PHE A 30 3.22 7.35 7.32
C PHE A 30 2.10 6.46 7.84
N SER A 31 1.31 5.83 6.97
CA SER A 31 0.16 5.01 7.36
C SER A 31 0.53 3.75 8.14
N LEU A 32 1.73 3.20 7.92
CA LEU A 32 2.21 2.00 8.60
C LEU A 32 3.00 2.31 9.87
N VAL A 33 3.40 3.56 10.09
CA VAL A 33 4.14 4.00 11.28
C VAL A 33 3.45 3.55 12.58
N PRO A 34 2.13 3.74 12.78
CA PRO A 34 1.48 3.32 14.03
C PRO A 34 1.53 1.80 14.24
N PHE A 35 1.36 1.01 13.17
CA PHE A 35 1.46 -0.45 13.24
C PHE A 35 2.87 -0.92 13.64
N LEU A 36 3.90 -0.32 13.03
CA LEU A 36 5.30 -0.62 13.36
C LEU A 36 5.63 -0.22 14.81
N LEU A 37 5.16 0.93 15.28
CA LEU A 37 5.31 1.37 16.67
C LEU A 37 4.57 0.46 17.65
N PHE A 38 3.37 -0.01 17.30
CA PHE A 38 2.62 -0.96 18.11
C PHE A 38 3.44 -2.23 18.29
N LEU A 39 3.91 -2.82 17.19
CA LEU A 39 4.71 -4.04 17.21
C LEU A 39 6.02 -3.85 17.98
N GLN A 40 6.69 -2.70 17.89
CA GLN A 40 7.90 -2.40 18.67
C GLN A 40 7.64 -2.34 20.18
N ARG A 41 6.48 -1.80 20.59
CA ARG A 41 6.11 -1.60 22.00
C ARG A 41 5.50 -2.84 22.66
N THR A 42 5.15 -3.85 21.87
CA THR A 42 4.50 -5.06 22.39
C THR A 42 5.30 -6.33 22.08
N SER A 43 4.97 -7.39 22.84
CA SER A 43 5.49 -8.74 22.66
C SER A 43 4.39 -9.77 22.99
N GLY A 44 4.68 -11.07 22.84
CA GLY A 44 3.69 -12.15 22.94
C GLY A 44 2.76 -12.38 21.73
N TRP A 45 2.20 -13.59 21.65
CA TRP A 45 1.33 -14.02 20.54
C TRP A 45 -0.01 -13.28 20.52
N ARG A 46 -0.58 -12.96 21.69
CA ARG A 46 -1.87 -12.23 21.80
C ARG A 46 -1.82 -10.88 21.11
N SER A 47 -0.74 -10.12 21.31
CA SER A 47 -0.56 -8.83 20.64
C SER A 47 -0.41 -8.96 19.13
N ARG A 48 0.28 -10.01 18.66
CA ARG A 48 0.46 -10.28 17.23
C ARG A 48 -0.85 -10.69 16.58
N LEU A 49 -1.64 -11.54 17.24
CA LEU A 49 -2.98 -11.89 16.81
C LEU A 49 -3.88 -10.65 16.73
N TRP A 50 -3.85 -9.80 17.76
CA TRP A 50 -4.65 -8.58 17.78
C TRP A 50 -4.25 -7.59 16.67
N PHE A 51 -2.94 -7.42 16.44
CA PHE A 51 -2.44 -6.66 15.30
C PHE A 51 -2.95 -7.25 13.97
N SER A 52 -2.82 -8.57 13.76
CA SER A 52 -3.25 -9.23 12.53
C SER A 52 -4.75 -9.04 12.27
N LEU A 53 -5.59 -9.15 13.30
CA LEU A 53 -7.03 -8.93 13.18
C LEU A 53 -7.36 -7.48 12.76
N VAL A 54 -6.71 -6.50 13.39
CA VAL A 54 -6.92 -5.08 13.02
C VAL A 54 -6.38 -4.78 11.62
N TYR A 55 -5.26 -5.38 11.24
CA TYR A 55 -4.68 -5.20 9.90
C TYR A 55 -5.57 -5.82 8.81
N VAL A 56 -6.13 -7.00 9.05
CA VAL A 56 -7.14 -7.61 8.17
C VAL A 56 -8.39 -6.73 8.08
N LEU A 57 -8.88 -6.20 9.20
CA LEU A 57 -10.01 -5.26 9.21
C LEU A 57 -9.70 -4.00 8.39
N ALA A 58 -8.50 -3.43 8.54
CA ALA A 58 -8.08 -2.25 7.79
C ALA A 58 -8.09 -2.50 6.27
N TRP A 59 -7.59 -3.65 5.81
CA TRP A 59 -7.66 -4.02 4.40
C TRP A 59 -9.09 -4.22 3.90
N ASN A 60 -9.97 -4.84 4.70
CA ASN A 60 -11.38 -4.97 4.35
C ASN A 60 -12.05 -3.61 4.17
N LEU A 61 -11.83 -2.69 5.11
CA LEU A 61 -12.38 -1.33 5.03
C LEU A 61 -11.79 -0.53 3.86
N ALA A 62 -10.50 -0.70 3.55
CA ALA A 62 -9.88 -0.11 2.38
C ALA A 62 -10.49 -0.67 1.09
N VAL A 63 -10.77 -1.97 1.02
CA VAL A 63 -11.37 -2.61 -0.17
C VAL A 63 -12.82 -2.20 -0.40
N VAL A 64 -13.59 -1.83 0.64
CA VAL A 64 -14.96 -1.32 0.46
C VAL A 64 -15.00 -0.15 -0.52
N LYS A 65 -13.95 0.68 -0.57
CA LYS A 65 -13.79 1.84 -1.46
C LYS A 65 -12.95 1.52 -2.71
N ILE A 66 -12.95 0.27 -3.19
CA ILE A 66 -12.24 -0.13 -4.42
C ILE A 66 -12.83 0.49 -5.70
N THR A 67 -14.13 0.77 -5.69
CA THR A 67 -14.85 1.53 -6.74
C THR A 67 -15.42 2.83 -6.17
N PRO A 68 -15.78 3.83 -7.01
CA PRO A 68 -16.34 5.09 -6.52
C PRO A 68 -17.66 4.90 -5.75
N GLY A 69 -18.51 3.98 -6.19
CA GLY A 69 -19.76 3.62 -5.48
C GLY A 69 -19.56 2.64 -4.32
N GLY A 70 -18.32 2.18 -4.11
CA GLY A 70 -17.98 1.12 -3.19
C GLY A 70 -18.52 -0.26 -3.61
N ILE A 71 -18.11 -1.29 -2.87
CA ILE A 71 -18.65 -2.64 -3.01
C ILE A 71 -19.45 -3.01 -1.76
N PRO A 72 -20.44 -3.92 -1.86
CA PRO A 72 -21.11 -4.48 -0.70
C PRO A 72 -20.11 -5.10 0.29
N LEU A 73 -20.29 -4.83 1.59
CA LEU A 73 -19.36 -5.24 2.64
C LEU A 73 -19.10 -6.75 2.66
N ILE A 74 -20.08 -7.57 2.25
CA ILE A 74 -19.95 -9.02 2.18
C ILE A 74 -18.88 -9.49 1.19
N PHE A 75 -18.57 -8.68 0.16
CA PHE A 75 -17.52 -8.98 -0.82
C PHE A 75 -16.15 -8.45 -0.40
N ALA A 76 -16.06 -7.54 0.56
CA ALA A 76 -14.78 -6.99 1.01
C ALA A 76 -13.79 -8.06 1.50
N PRO A 77 -14.20 -9.10 2.25
CA PRO A 77 -13.30 -10.18 2.66
C PRO A 77 -12.67 -10.95 1.52
N MET A 78 -13.33 -11.04 0.35
CA MET A 78 -12.80 -11.76 -0.80
C MET A 78 -11.51 -11.16 -1.34
N PHE A 79 -11.28 -9.86 -1.15
CA PHE A 79 -10.05 -9.18 -1.57
C PHE A 79 -9.20 -8.74 -0.36
N GLY A 80 -9.84 -8.18 0.67
CA GLY A 80 -9.14 -7.64 1.82
C GLY A 80 -8.38 -8.69 2.62
N VAL A 81 -8.94 -9.90 2.79
CA VAL A 81 -8.27 -10.97 3.52
C VAL A 81 -7.04 -11.49 2.75
N PRO A 82 -7.12 -11.87 1.46
CA PRO A 82 -5.93 -12.26 0.70
C PRO A 82 -4.82 -11.21 0.71
N ILE A 83 -5.13 -9.94 0.46
CA ILE A 83 -4.13 -8.85 0.46
C ILE A 83 -3.50 -8.73 1.85
N ALA A 84 -4.30 -8.76 2.91
CA ALA A 84 -3.78 -8.71 4.27
C ALA A 84 -2.84 -9.89 4.58
N LEU A 85 -3.25 -11.11 4.23
CA LEU A 85 -2.47 -12.32 4.47
C LEU A 85 -1.16 -12.34 3.67
N PHE A 86 -1.11 -11.75 2.47
CA PHE A 86 0.12 -11.60 1.71
C PHE A 86 1.11 -10.63 2.38
N HIS A 87 0.62 -9.53 2.96
CA HIS A 87 1.48 -8.54 3.60
C HIS A 87 1.87 -8.89 5.05
N LEU A 88 1.02 -9.60 5.78
CA LEU A 88 1.22 -9.92 7.20
C LEU A 88 2.57 -10.57 7.54
N PRO A 89 3.10 -11.53 6.75
CA PRO A 89 4.40 -12.12 6.99
C PRO A 89 5.50 -11.08 7.17
N ALA A 90 5.55 -10.02 6.36
CA ALA A 90 6.59 -8.99 6.52
C ALA A 90 6.52 -8.30 7.88
N PHE A 91 5.34 -7.95 8.36
CA PHE A 91 5.17 -7.32 9.69
C PHE A 91 5.61 -8.26 10.82
N LEU A 92 5.21 -9.53 10.75
CA LEU A 92 5.50 -10.50 11.81
C LEU A 92 6.97 -10.92 11.82
N LEU A 93 7.56 -11.15 10.64
CA LEU A 93 8.97 -11.48 10.46
C LEU A 93 9.85 -10.29 10.86
N TRP A 94 9.54 -9.08 10.39
CA TRP A 94 10.23 -7.87 10.86
C TRP A 94 10.10 -7.71 12.37
N GLY A 95 8.90 -7.86 12.92
CA GLY A 95 8.64 -7.74 14.36
C GLY A 95 9.43 -8.74 15.21
N ARG A 96 9.85 -9.88 14.63
CA ARG A 96 10.69 -10.92 15.26
C ARG A 96 12.19 -10.59 15.23
N TRP A 97 12.64 -9.82 14.23
CA TRP A 97 14.05 -9.47 14.01
C TRP A 97 14.35 -7.96 14.06
N ARG A 98 13.42 -7.16 14.57
CA ARG A 98 13.52 -5.70 14.66
C ARG A 98 14.75 -5.17 15.41
N ASP A 99 15.32 -5.96 16.31
CA ASP A 99 16.48 -5.54 17.11
C ASP A 99 17.82 -5.87 16.44
N ARG A 100 17.80 -6.49 15.25
CA ARG A 100 19.02 -6.84 14.49
C ARG A 100 19.56 -5.65 13.70
N PRO A 101 20.90 -5.58 13.47
CA PRO A 101 21.46 -4.58 12.58
C PRO A 101 20.82 -4.68 11.19
N GLY A 102 20.45 -3.55 10.60
CA GLY A 102 19.79 -3.51 9.30
C GLY A 102 18.28 -3.78 9.31
N ALA A 103 17.66 -4.04 10.46
CA ALA A 103 16.22 -4.33 10.55
C ALA A 103 15.30 -3.19 10.06
N MET A 104 15.82 -1.96 9.97
CA MET A 104 15.11 -0.83 9.32
C MET A 104 14.87 -1.08 7.83
N LEU A 105 15.80 -1.74 7.13
CA LEU A 105 15.66 -2.11 5.71
C LEU A 105 14.98 -3.47 5.52
N LEU A 106 14.98 -4.32 6.55
CA LEU A 106 14.31 -5.62 6.49
C LEU A 106 12.81 -5.48 6.20
N PHE A 107 12.12 -4.54 6.86
CA PHE A 107 10.68 -4.32 6.63
C PHE A 107 10.35 -3.93 5.18
N PRO A 108 10.91 -2.84 4.62
CA PRO A 108 10.62 -2.45 3.24
C PRO A 108 11.06 -3.50 2.22
N ALA A 109 12.17 -4.21 2.46
CA ALA A 109 12.61 -5.31 1.59
C ALA A 109 11.57 -6.44 1.59
N LEU A 110 11.14 -6.91 2.76
CA LEU A 110 10.15 -7.99 2.86
C LEU A 110 8.84 -7.63 2.18
N LEU A 111 8.28 -6.43 2.44
CA LEU A 111 7.02 -6.06 1.79
C LEU A 111 7.15 -5.87 0.28
N ALA A 112 8.19 -5.18 -0.19
CA ALA A 112 8.39 -4.99 -1.62
C ALA A 112 8.60 -6.34 -2.35
N THR A 113 9.29 -7.30 -1.72
CA THR A 113 9.44 -8.65 -2.25
C THR A 113 8.13 -9.42 -2.24
N LEU A 114 7.34 -9.37 -1.15
CA LEU A 114 6.05 -10.06 -1.08
C LEU A 114 5.05 -9.50 -2.09
N GLU A 115 5.02 -8.18 -2.28
CA GLU A 115 4.21 -7.53 -3.33
C GLU A 115 4.67 -7.96 -4.71
N TRP A 116 5.99 -7.97 -4.98
CA TRP A 116 6.52 -8.45 -6.25
C TRP A 116 6.14 -9.90 -6.52
N ILE A 117 6.23 -10.77 -5.52
CA ILE A 117 5.77 -12.15 -5.62
C ILE A 117 4.26 -12.19 -5.93
N GLN A 118 3.46 -11.39 -5.22
CA GLN A 118 2.00 -11.31 -5.40
C GLN A 118 1.65 -10.96 -6.85
N TYR A 119 2.16 -9.85 -7.39
CA TYR A 119 1.77 -9.41 -8.73
C TYR A 119 2.44 -10.16 -9.87
N THR A 120 3.50 -10.92 -9.60
CA THR A 120 4.21 -11.71 -10.61
C THR A 120 3.67 -13.13 -10.71
N PHE A 121 3.36 -13.76 -9.57
CA PHE A 121 3.10 -15.21 -9.51
C PHE A 121 1.68 -15.58 -9.04
N THR A 122 0.81 -14.60 -8.82
CA THR A 122 -0.55 -14.87 -8.32
C THR A 122 -1.60 -14.16 -9.17
N PRO A 123 -2.83 -14.70 -9.25
CA PRO A 123 -3.94 -14.03 -9.93
C PRO A 123 -4.43 -12.78 -9.21
N LEU A 124 -3.91 -12.46 -8.01
CA LEU A 124 -4.24 -11.24 -7.27
C LEU A 124 -3.59 -9.99 -7.89
N GLY A 125 -2.64 -10.15 -8.82
CA GLY A 125 -1.96 -9.04 -9.46
C GLY A 125 -1.39 -8.03 -8.45
N SER A 126 -1.37 -6.77 -8.82
CA SER A 126 -0.84 -5.66 -8.02
C SER A 126 -1.86 -5.04 -7.07
N TRP A 127 -2.97 -5.73 -6.74
CA TRP A 127 -3.96 -5.19 -5.81
C TRP A 127 -3.35 -4.93 -4.43
N GLY A 128 -3.57 -3.72 -3.91
CA GLY A 128 -3.14 -3.33 -2.57
C GLY A 128 -1.65 -3.02 -2.41
N ILE A 129 -0.88 -2.92 -3.49
CA ILE A 129 0.53 -2.51 -3.36
C ILE A 129 0.66 -1.03 -3.02
N ALA A 130 1.70 -0.66 -2.27
CA ALA A 130 1.90 0.74 -1.86
C ALA A 130 2.13 1.70 -3.03
N ALA A 131 2.76 1.27 -4.12
CA ALA A 131 3.01 2.12 -5.29
C ALA A 131 1.74 2.76 -5.88
N TYR A 132 0.59 2.08 -5.81
CA TYR A 132 -0.67 2.64 -6.31
C TYR A 132 -1.21 3.81 -5.49
N THR A 133 -0.76 3.96 -4.25
CA THR A 133 -1.12 5.14 -3.44
C THR A 133 -0.52 6.45 -3.98
N GLN A 134 0.36 6.38 -4.98
CA GLN A 134 1.03 7.53 -5.59
C GLN A 134 0.67 7.71 -7.06
N VAL A 135 -0.42 7.09 -7.55
CA VAL A 135 -0.81 7.16 -8.96
C VAL A 135 -1.13 8.58 -9.41
N ASP A 136 -1.68 9.40 -8.52
CA ASP A 136 -2.02 10.80 -8.79
C ASP A 136 -0.84 11.76 -8.54
N ASN A 137 0.23 11.28 -7.90
CA ASN A 137 1.46 12.02 -7.72
C ASN A 137 2.37 11.89 -8.95
N LEU A 138 2.15 12.77 -9.93
CA LEU A 138 2.87 12.78 -11.21
C LEU A 138 4.40 12.78 -11.09
N LEU A 139 4.95 13.39 -10.04
CA LEU A 139 6.40 13.46 -9.83
C LEU A 139 6.94 12.13 -9.31
N VAL A 140 6.31 11.59 -8.27
CA VAL A 140 6.75 10.33 -7.66
C VAL A 140 6.55 9.15 -8.61
N VAL A 141 5.42 9.09 -9.31
CA VAL A 141 5.08 7.96 -10.19
C VAL A 141 6.07 7.77 -11.34
N GLN A 142 6.80 8.83 -11.75
CA GLN A 142 7.84 8.71 -12.77
C GLN A 142 8.92 7.68 -12.41
N SER A 143 9.23 7.51 -11.11
CA SER A 143 10.28 6.57 -10.68
C SER A 143 9.93 5.11 -10.96
N VAL A 144 8.65 4.79 -11.19
CA VAL A 144 8.22 3.44 -11.60
C VAL A 144 8.90 3.04 -12.91
N SER A 145 9.23 3.98 -13.79
CA SER A 145 9.99 3.70 -15.03
C SER A 145 11.43 3.24 -14.81
N LEU A 146 12.01 3.49 -13.62
CA LEU A 146 13.38 3.10 -13.27
C LEU A 146 13.42 1.79 -12.49
N PHE A 147 12.53 1.64 -11.50
CA PHE A 147 12.62 0.57 -10.50
C PHE A 147 11.36 -0.32 -10.45
N GLY A 148 10.39 -0.08 -11.34
CA GLY A 148 9.10 -0.74 -11.30
C GLY A 148 8.28 -0.40 -10.05
N LEU A 149 7.16 -1.12 -9.90
CA LEU A 149 6.24 -0.94 -8.77
C LEU A 149 6.91 -1.29 -7.43
N ALA A 150 7.69 -2.38 -7.39
CA ALA A 150 8.38 -2.80 -6.17
C ALA A 150 9.37 -1.75 -5.64
N GLY A 151 10.08 -1.05 -6.53
CA GLY A 151 11.02 0.00 -6.12
C GLY A 151 10.33 1.20 -5.46
N LEU A 152 9.19 1.64 -5.99
CA LEU A 152 8.41 2.70 -5.37
C LEU A 152 7.79 2.26 -4.05
N SER A 153 7.19 1.05 -3.99
CA SER A 153 6.70 0.47 -2.74
C SER A 153 7.79 0.37 -1.68
N PHE A 154 8.99 -0.09 -2.04
CA PHE A 154 10.14 -0.16 -1.15
C PHE A 154 10.45 1.20 -0.52
N LEU A 155 10.49 2.27 -1.31
CA LEU A 155 10.76 3.61 -0.82
C LEU A 155 9.68 4.09 0.17
N ILE A 156 8.40 3.89 -0.14
CA ILE A 156 7.28 4.23 0.74
C ILE A 156 7.41 3.49 2.08
N TYR A 157 7.69 2.19 2.04
CA TYR A 157 7.89 1.38 3.23
C TYR A 157 9.15 1.75 4.01
N TRP A 158 10.20 2.20 3.31
CA TRP A 158 11.44 2.61 3.95
C TRP A 158 11.25 3.91 4.72
N VAL A 159 10.50 4.87 4.18
CA VAL A 159 10.09 6.09 4.89
C VAL A 159 9.25 5.72 6.12
N ASN A 160 8.25 4.85 6.00
CA ASN A 160 7.43 4.39 7.12
C ASN A 160 8.28 3.74 8.22
N ALA A 161 9.19 2.83 7.86
CA ALA A 161 10.09 2.19 8.81
C ALA A 161 11.00 3.21 9.49
N ALA A 162 11.64 4.08 8.73
CA ALA A 162 12.54 5.09 9.26
C ALA A 162 11.84 6.06 10.23
N LEU A 163 10.61 6.48 9.92
CA LEU A 163 9.77 7.28 10.81
C LEU A 163 9.45 6.53 12.11
N ALA A 164 9.04 5.26 12.03
CA ALA A 164 8.77 4.45 13.22
C ALA A 164 10.02 4.32 14.11
N TYR A 165 11.19 4.03 13.53
CA TYR A 165 12.45 3.97 14.27
C TYR A 165 12.89 5.33 14.82
N ALA A 166 12.65 6.44 14.12
CA ALA A 166 12.96 7.78 14.59
C ALA A 166 12.10 8.16 15.81
N LEU A 167 10.80 7.82 15.78
CA LEU A 167 9.82 8.10 16.84
C LEU A 167 9.92 7.15 18.05
N ALA A 168 10.45 5.95 17.87
CA ALA A 168 10.64 5.00 18.96
C ALA A 168 11.89 5.26 19.81
N SER A 169 12.81 6.10 19.32
CA SER A 169 14.02 6.46 20.03
C SER A 169 13.70 7.41 21.20
N PRO A 170 14.43 7.35 22.34
CA PRO A 170 14.19 8.24 23.48
C PRO A 170 14.22 9.73 23.12
N THR A 171 15.10 10.08 22.18
CA THR A 171 15.14 11.36 21.48
C THR A 171 14.89 11.12 20.00
N PHE A 172 14.16 12.02 19.34
CA PHE A 172 13.85 11.89 17.91
C PHE A 172 15.12 11.75 17.06
N ALA A 173 15.29 10.57 16.45
CA ALA A 173 16.53 10.22 15.73
C ALA A 173 16.48 10.62 14.25
N TYR A 174 16.50 11.93 13.95
CA TYR A 174 16.37 12.48 12.59
C TYR A 174 17.36 11.88 11.58
N ARG A 175 18.55 11.45 12.02
CA ARG A 175 19.57 10.82 11.16
C ARG A 175 19.04 9.58 10.43
N ARG A 176 18.07 8.87 11.01
CA ARG A 176 17.42 7.69 10.38
C ARG A 176 16.60 8.07 9.16
N LEU A 177 16.20 9.34 9.04
CA LEU A 177 15.39 9.85 7.93
C LEU A 177 16.23 10.39 6.77
N LEU A 178 17.54 10.61 6.96
CA LEU A 178 18.38 11.24 5.94
C LEU A 178 18.46 10.42 4.65
N ALA A 179 18.73 9.12 4.77
CA ALA A 179 18.84 8.24 3.60
C ALA A 179 17.51 8.06 2.83
N PRO A 180 16.37 7.68 3.47
CA PRO A 180 15.10 7.61 2.75
C PRO A 180 14.61 8.98 2.28
N GLY A 181 14.89 10.06 3.04
CA GLY A 181 14.56 11.43 2.65
C GLY A 181 15.34 11.88 1.42
N LEU A 182 16.63 11.57 1.34
CA LEU A 182 17.45 11.83 0.15
C LEU A 182 16.95 11.02 -1.05
N ALA A 183 16.62 9.74 -0.86
CA ALA A 183 16.06 8.91 -1.92
C ALA A 183 14.72 9.47 -2.45
N LEU A 184 13.84 9.93 -1.55
CA LEU A 184 12.59 10.60 -1.93
C LEU A 184 12.84 11.91 -2.67
N LEU A 185 13.80 12.73 -2.21
CA LEU A 185 14.18 13.96 -2.91
C LEU A 185 14.68 13.67 -4.32
N LEU A 186 15.52 12.65 -4.49
CA LEU A 186 16.02 12.25 -5.81
C LEU A 186 14.89 11.76 -6.73
N VAL A 187 13.92 11.01 -6.19
CA VAL A 187 12.72 10.60 -6.93
C VAL A 187 11.89 11.82 -7.37
N LEU A 188 11.68 12.79 -6.49
CA LEU A 188 10.94 14.02 -6.81
C LEU A 188 11.67 14.85 -7.88
N VAL A 189 12.98 15.03 -7.75
CA VAL A 189 13.81 15.77 -8.72
C VAL A 189 13.80 15.06 -10.08
N PHE A 190 14.02 13.74 -10.10
CA PHE A 190 13.94 12.96 -11.33
C PHE A 190 12.55 13.07 -11.98
N GLY A 191 11.49 12.98 -11.18
CA GLY A 191 10.13 13.11 -11.63
C GLY A 191 9.83 14.44 -12.27
N ALA A 192 10.21 15.53 -11.61
CA ALA A 192 10.05 16.90 -12.12
C ALA A 192 10.80 17.09 -13.44
N LEU A 193 12.08 16.71 -13.49
CA LEU A 193 12.90 16.80 -14.69
C LEU A 193 12.32 16.00 -15.86
N ARG A 194 11.93 14.75 -15.60
CA ARG A 194 11.35 13.88 -16.64
C ARG A 194 10.02 14.42 -17.15
N TYR A 195 9.16 14.89 -16.25
CA TYR A 195 7.86 15.45 -16.58
C TYR A 195 8.00 16.72 -17.43
N ASP A 196 8.84 17.67 -17.01
CA ASP A 196 9.04 18.94 -17.71
C ASP A 196 9.71 18.75 -19.08
N VAL A 197 10.73 17.90 -19.17
CA VAL A 197 11.36 17.54 -20.46
C VAL A 197 10.36 16.87 -21.40
N GLY A 198 9.50 15.99 -20.87
CA GLY A 198 8.45 15.34 -21.64
C GLY A 198 7.45 16.34 -22.20
N LYS A 199 7.04 17.33 -21.40
CA LYS A 199 6.13 18.39 -21.81
C LYS A 199 6.74 19.34 -22.85
N ALA A 200 8.03 19.62 -22.75
CA ALA A 200 8.73 20.54 -23.66
C ALA A 200 9.03 19.93 -25.03
N LYS A 201 9.19 18.60 -25.12
CA LYS A 201 9.38 17.89 -26.39
C LYS A 201 8.03 17.80 -27.11
N GLY A 202 7.67 18.82 -27.89
CA GLY A 202 6.49 18.79 -28.75
C GLY A 202 6.50 17.54 -29.63
N VAL A 203 5.63 16.58 -29.31
CA VAL A 203 5.49 15.32 -30.05
C VAL A 203 4.33 15.44 -31.02
N ALA A 204 4.49 14.85 -32.21
CA ALA A 204 3.41 14.74 -33.18
C ALA A 204 2.22 14.01 -32.53
N THR A 205 1.07 14.66 -32.47
CA THR A 205 -0.14 14.09 -31.88
C THR A 205 -0.99 13.45 -32.98
N VAL A 206 -1.65 12.34 -32.65
CA VAL A 206 -2.62 11.69 -33.53
C VAL A 206 -3.99 11.80 -32.88
N ARG A 207 -5.02 12.11 -33.67
CA ARG A 207 -6.40 12.13 -33.19
C ARG A 207 -6.87 10.70 -32.96
N VAL A 208 -7.25 10.39 -31.72
CA VAL A 208 -7.79 9.09 -31.32
C VAL A 208 -9.23 9.30 -30.86
N ALA A 209 -10.13 8.40 -31.26
CA ALA A 209 -11.50 8.34 -30.75
C ALA A 209 -11.75 6.94 -30.16
N ALA A 210 -12.10 6.89 -28.88
CA ALA A 210 -12.54 5.67 -28.21
C ALA A 210 -14.08 5.64 -28.22
N VAL A 211 -14.66 4.59 -28.80
CA VAL A 211 -16.12 4.36 -28.75
C VAL A 211 -16.40 3.42 -27.58
N GLY A 212 -16.92 3.97 -26.48
CA GLY A 212 -17.48 3.19 -25.37
C GLY A 212 -18.98 2.98 -25.57
N THR A 213 -19.51 1.88 -25.05
CA THR A 213 -20.96 1.64 -25.00
C THR A 213 -21.38 1.45 -23.56
N GLU A 214 -22.47 2.10 -23.15
CA GLU A 214 -23.15 1.78 -21.88
C GLU A 214 -23.99 0.52 -22.09
N SER A 215 -23.31 -0.61 -22.32
CA SER A 215 -23.99 -1.89 -22.36
C SER A 215 -24.30 -2.33 -20.93
N THR A 216 -25.59 -2.45 -20.61
CA THR A 216 -26.03 -3.20 -19.44
C THR A 216 -25.78 -4.69 -19.71
N VAL A 217 -24.62 -5.17 -19.29
CA VAL A 217 -24.31 -6.62 -19.29
C VAL A 217 -25.08 -7.26 -18.13
N GLY A 218 -26.33 -7.62 -18.38
CA GLY A 218 -27.13 -8.47 -17.51
C GLY A 218 -27.05 -9.92 -17.99
N ALA A 219 -27.11 -10.89 -17.07
CA ALA A 219 -27.51 -12.23 -17.46
C ALA A 219 -28.93 -12.12 -18.05
N GLY A 220 -29.16 -12.69 -19.24
CA GLY A 220 -30.51 -12.89 -19.74
C GLY A 220 -31.36 -13.64 -18.70
N PRO A 221 -32.69 -13.69 -18.86
CA PRO A 221 -33.53 -14.47 -17.95
C PRO A 221 -32.95 -15.88 -17.80
N LEU A 222 -32.85 -16.35 -16.56
CA LEU A 222 -32.46 -17.74 -16.30
C LEU A 222 -33.36 -18.65 -17.16
N PRO A 223 -32.83 -19.71 -17.79
CA PRO A 223 -33.63 -20.62 -18.59
C PRO A 223 -34.85 -21.06 -17.79
N SER A 224 -36.05 -20.94 -18.37
CA SER A 224 -37.26 -21.48 -17.75
C SER A 224 -37.07 -22.99 -17.53
N ASP A 225 -37.72 -23.53 -16.50
CA ASP A 225 -37.62 -24.95 -16.14
C ASP A 225 -38.04 -25.90 -17.28
N GLU A 226 -38.72 -25.39 -18.31
CA GLU A 226 -39.06 -26.09 -19.55
C GLU A 226 -37.85 -26.54 -20.38
N LEU A 227 -36.69 -25.90 -20.24
CA LEU A 227 -35.45 -26.26 -20.95
C LEU A 227 -34.57 -27.28 -20.18
N ARG A 228 -35.06 -27.84 -19.06
CA ARG A 228 -34.37 -28.84 -18.23
C ARG A 228 -34.89 -30.27 -18.39
N GLN A 229 -35.77 -30.54 -19.35
CA GLN A 229 -36.21 -31.90 -19.72
C GLN A 229 -35.45 -32.40 -20.95
#